data_AF-A0A2X3GHD8-F1
#
_entry.id   AF-A0A2X3GHD8-F1
#
_cell.length_a   1.000
_cell.length_b   1.000
_cell.length_c   1.000
_cell.angle_alpha   90.00
_cell.angle_beta   90.00
_cell.angle_gamma   90.00
#
_symmetry.space_group_name_H-M   'P 1'
#
loop_
_entity.id
_entity.type
_entity.pdbx_description
1 polymer ?
#
loop_
_entity_poly.entity_id
_entity_poly.type
_entity_poly.pdbx_seq_one_letter_code
_entity_poly.pdbx_strand_id
1 'polypeptide(L)'
;MKFLDNDKIIEAFHFRHACKVFDGSKKLSEQDFRTILESARLSPSSFGFEPWNLLILRDKAVREKIFAPTWGGQDALKTRANL
;
A
#
# COMPACT_ATOMS: atom_id res chain seq x y z
N MET A 1 10.86 -19.41 -15.66
CA MET A 1 10.60 -18.40 -14.60
C MET A 1 11.88 -17.66 -14.31
N LYS A 2 11.81 -16.35 -14.06
CA LYS A 2 12.91 -15.57 -13.48
C LYS A 2 12.63 -15.43 -12.00
N PHE A 3 13.50 -15.96 -11.15
CA PHE A 3 13.41 -15.81 -9.70
C PHE A 3 14.38 -14.74 -9.21
N LEU A 4 14.08 -14.13 -8.07
CA LEU A 4 15.00 -13.26 -7.36
C LEU A 4 16.02 -14.09 -6.59
N ASP A 5 17.22 -13.54 -6.41
CA ASP A 5 18.23 -14.11 -5.52
C ASP A 5 17.72 -14.05 -4.06
N ASN A 6 18.07 -15.04 -3.24
CA ASN A 6 17.60 -15.12 -1.85
C ASN A 6 17.93 -13.84 -1.05
N ASP A 7 19.12 -13.26 -1.26
CA ASP A 7 19.53 -12.05 -0.55
C ASP A 7 18.65 -10.85 -0.88
N LYS A 8 18.21 -10.71 -2.15
CA LYS A 8 17.27 -9.65 -2.56
C LYS A 8 15.90 -9.82 -1.91
N ILE A 9 15.47 -11.06 -1.70
CA ILE A 9 14.24 -11.35 -0.97
C ILE A 9 14.40 -10.85 0.47
N ILE A 10 15.47 -11.26 1.16
CA ILE A 10 15.74 -10.84 2.54
C ILE A 10 15.88 -9.32 2.67
N GLU A 11 16.55 -8.66 1.74
CA GLU A 11 16.68 -7.19 1.68
C GLU A 11 15.32 -6.50 1.58
N ALA A 12 14.43 -6.97 0.69
CA ALA A 12 13.08 -6.43 0.54
C ALA A 12 12.28 -6.56 1.84
N PHE A 13 12.43 -7.68 2.57
CA PHE A 13 11.77 -7.88 3.86
C PHE A 13 12.35 -7.02 4.98
N HIS A 14 13.66 -6.71 4.98
CA HIS A 14 14.27 -5.75 5.89
C HIS A 14 13.86 -4.31 5.61
N PHE A 15 13.78 -3.94 4.32
CA PHE A 15 13.32 -2.62 3.90
C PHE A 15 11.86 -2.37 4.33
N ARG A 16 10.99 -3.38 4.21
CA ARG A 16 9.58 -3.27 4.57
C ARG A 16 9.40 -3.04 6.08
N HIS A 17 8.87 -1.88 6.43
CA HIS A 17 8.52 -1.50 7.80
C HIS A 17 7.18 -0.74 7.84
N ALA A 18 6.62 -0.58 9.05
CA ALA A 18 5.41 0.22 9.25
C ALA A 18 5.74 1.72 9.22
N CYS A 19 5.67 2.32 8.03
CA CYS A 19 5.91 3.75 7.84
C CYS A 19 4.72 4.59 8.35
N LYS A 20 5.01 5.60 9.19
CA LYS A 20 3.99 6.51 9.78
C LYS A 20 3.91 7.86 9.07
N VAL A 21 5.01 8.31 8.47
CA VAL A 21 5.16 9.65 7.88
C VAL A 21 5.69 9.50 6.46
N PHE A 22 4.98 10.08 5.50
CA PHE A 22 5.30 10.02 4.08
C PHE A 22 5.83 11.38 3.58
N ASP A 23 6.65 11.32 2.54
CA ASP A 23 7.03 12.51 1.79
C ASP A 23 5.89 12.91 0.85
N GLY A 24 5.14 13.95 1.22
CA GLY A 24 4.00 14.45 0.46
C GLY A 24 4.33 15.02 -0.93
N SER A 25 5.63 15.25 -1.22
CA SER A 25 6.08 15.68 -2.54
C SER A 25 6.24 14.52 -3.53
N LYS A 26 6.43 13.29 -3.02
CA LYS A 26 6.65 12.10 -3.85
C LYS A 26 5.32 11.49 -4.25
N LYS A 27 5.20 11.22 -5.55
CA LYS A 27 4.08 10.47 -6.11
C LYS A 27 4.54 9.10 -6.55
N LEU A 28 3.67 8.11 -6.37
CA LEU A 28 3.89 6.78 -6.89
C LEU A 28 3.63 6.78 -8.41
N SER A 29 4.46 6.07 -9.18
CA SER A 29 4.20 5.91 -10.60
C SER A 29 2.97 5.02 -10.81
N GLU A 30 2.23 5.22 -11.90
CA GLU A 30 1.09 4.36 -12.24
C GLU A 30 1.52 2.90 -12.45
N GLN A 31 2.75 2.68 -12.94
CA GLN A 31 3.30 1.34 -13.12
C GLN A 31 3.52 0.65 -11.76
N ASP A 32 4.17 1.31 -10.82
CA ASP A 32 4.41 0.74 -9.48
C ASP A 32 3.09 0.54 -8.73
N PHE A 33 2.15 1.48 -8.85
CA PHE A 33 0.83 1.34 -8.25
C PHE A 33 0.08 0.12 -8.78
N ARG A 34 0.12 -0.12 -10.10
CA ARG A 34 -0.44 -1.32 -10.72
C ARG A 34 0.25 -2.59 -10.21
N THR A 35 1.58 -2.57 -10.07
CA THR A 35 2.31 -3.71 -9.50
C THR A 35 1.84 -4.04 -8.08
N ILE A 36 1.58 -3.03 -7.23
CA ILE A 36 1.05 -3.25 -5.88
C ILE A 36 -0.34 -3.90 -5.94
N LEU A 37 -1.26 -3.34 -6.74
CA LEU A 37 -2.62 -3.86 -6.86
C LEU A 37 -2.64 -5.29 -7.42
N GLU A 38 -1.83 -5.55 -8.44
CA GLU A 38 -1.74 -6.88 -9.06
C GLU A 38 -1.11 -7.91 -8.11
N SER A 39 -0.14 -7.51 -7.29
CA SER A 39 0.42 -8.38 -6.25
C SER A 39 -0.63 -8.76 -5.20
N ALA A 40 -1.49 -7.81 -4.81
CA ALA A 40 -2.61 -8.09 -3.92
C ALA A 40 -3.65 -9.01 -4.57
N ARG A 41 -4.00 -8.76 -5.84
CA ARG A 41 -4.95 -9.60 -6.61
C ARG A 41 -4.47 -11.04 -6.76
N LEU A 42 -3.19 -11.24 -7.05
CA LEU A 42 -2.57 -12.55 -7.24
C LEU A 42 -2.22 -13.29 -5.94
N SER A 43 -2.54 -12.70 -4.78
CA SER A 43 -2.31 -13.36 -3.51
C SER A 43 -3.16 -14.63 -3.39
N PRO A 44 -2.62 -15.72 -2.82
CA PRO A 44 -3.39 -16.94 -2.64
C PRO A 44 -4.51 -16.73 -1.61
N SER A 45 -5.65 -17.37 -1.84
CA SER A 45 -6.77 -17.41 -0.90
C SER A 45 -7.25 -18.85 -0.71
N SER A 46 -7.84 -19.14 0.46
CA SER A 46 -8.45 -20.45 0.70
C SER A 46 -9.48 -20.74 -0.39
N PHE A 47 -9.39 -21.91 -1.02
CA PHE A 47 -10.24 -22.33 -2.14
C PHE A 47 -10.25 -21.40 -3.37
N GLY A 48 -9.35 -20.40 -3.45
CA GLY A 48 -9.33 -19.44 -4.55
C GLY A 48 -10.53 -18.48 -4.56
N PHE A 49 -11.14 -18.21 -3.40
CA PHE A 49 -12.32 -17.35 -3.32
C PHE A 49 -12.05 -15.85 -3.52
N GLU A 50 -10.81 -15.42 -3.35
CA GLU A 50 -10.41 -14.01 -3.44
C GLU A 50 -11.37 -13.07 -2.67
N PRO A 51 -11.66 -13.31 -1.36
CA PRO A 51 -12.75 -12.65 -0.64
C PRO A 51 -12.38 -11.24 -0.17
N TRP A 52 -11.75 -10.45 -1.03
CA TRP A 52 -11.28 -9.10 -0.75
C TRP A 52 -11.79 -8.10 -1.78
N ASN A 53 -11.97 -6.86 -1.32
CA ASN A 53 -12.16 -5.69 -2.17
C ASN A 53 -11.08 -4.65 -1.81
N LEU A 54 -10.37 -4.15 -2.82
CA LEU A 54 -9.33 -3.13 -2.64
C LEU A 54 -9.94 -1.74 -2.87
N LEU A 55 -10.24 -1.03 -1.78
CA LEU A 55 -10.80 0.33 -1.84
C LEU A 55 -9.69 1.38 -1.96
N ILE A 56 -9.63 2.06 -3.10
CA ILE A 56 -8.59 3.07 -3.37
C ILE A 56 -9.12 4.46 -3.00
N LEU A 57 -8.72 4.95 -1.81
CA LEU A 57 -9.16 6.25 -1.29
C LEU A 57 -8.22 7.39 -1.70
N ARG A 58 -8.49 8.00 -2.87
CA ARG A 58 -7.78 9.20 -3.38
C ARG A 58 -8.43 10.52 -2.96
N ASP A 59 -9.74 10.55 -2.77
CA ASP A 59 -10.50 11.74 -2.41
C ASP A 59 -10.05 12.30 -1.04
N LYS A 60 -9.77 13.60 -1.00
CA LYS A 60 -9.40 14.33 0.21
C LYS A 60 -10.58 14.44 1.18
N ALA A 61 -11.79 14.68 0.69
CA ALA A 61 -12.98 14.82 1.52
C ALA A 61 -13.31 13.50 2.25
N VAL A 62 -13.12 12.35 1.59
CA VAL A 62 -13.30 11.04 2.23
C VAL A 62 -12.25 10.83 3.33
N ARG A 63 -10.97 11.19 3.06
CA ARG A 63 -9.90 11.11 4.06
C ARG A 63 -10.19 11.97 5.29
N GLU A 64 -10.68 13.19 5.09
CA GLU A 64 -11.04 14.10 6.18
C GLU A 64 -12.16 13.52 7.04
N LYS A 65 -13.18 12.90 6.42
CA LYS A 65 -14.28 12.24 7.15
C LYS A 65 -13.82 11.09 8.04
N ILE A 66 -12.83 10.30 7.60
CA ILE A 66 -12.31 9.16 8.37
C ILE A 66 -11.14 9.52 9.30
N PHE A 67 -10.69 10.78 9.29
CA PHE A 67 -9.49 11.19 10.03
C PHE A 67 -9.62 10.98 11.54
N ALA A 68 -10.71 11.49 12.13
CA ALA A 68 -10.97 11.42 13.57
C ALA A 68 -10.97 9.98 14.13
N PRO A 69 -11.69 9.00 13.54
CA PRO A 69 -11.67 7.62 14.04
C PRO A 69 -10.36 6.87 13.77
N THR A 70 -9.48 7.36 12.89
CA THR A 70 -8.24 6.65 12.48
C THR A 70 -7.05 7.04 13.37
N TRP A 71 -7.18 6.94 14.70
CA TRP A 71 -6.18 7.43 15.67
C TRP A 71 -4.73 6.97 15.38
N GLY A 72 -4.52 5.69 15.04
CA GLY A 72 -3.19 5.13 14.77
C GLY A 72 -2.62 5.43 13.38
N GLY A 73 -3.42 6.01 12.48
CA GLY A 73 -3.05 6.30 11.09
C GLY A 73 -3.14 7.79 10.72
N GLN A 74 -3.36 8.68 11.69
CA GLN A 74 -3.52 10.11 11.43
C GLN A 74 -2.29 10.74 10.76
N ASP A 75 -1.08 10.37 11.19
CA ASP A 75 0.15 10.88 10.58
C ASP A 75 0.27 10.47 9.11
N ALA A 76 -0.09 9.23 8.79
CA ALA A 76 -0.13 8.73 7.43
C ALA A 76 -1.18 9.47 6.59
N LEU A 77 -2.37 9.71 7.15
CA LEU A 77 -3.44 10.45 6.46
C LEU A 77 -3.08 11.92 6.17
N LYS A 78 -2.31 12.56 7.06
CA LYS A 78 -1.82 13.94 6.89
C LYS A 78 -0.71 14.05 5.86
N THR A 79 0.23 13.10 5.88
CA THR A 79 1.54 13.25 5.21
C THR A 79 1.61 12.55 3.86
N ARG A 80 0.73 11.56 3.60
CA ARG A 80 0.71 10.87 2.29
C ARG A 80 0.32 11.82 1.16
N ALA A 81 1.06 11.74 0.06
CA ALA A 81 0.70 12.40 -1.19
C ALA A 81 -0.63 11.84 -1.74
N ASN A 82 -1.28 12.61 -2.62
CA ASN A 82 -2.40 12.10 -3.40
C ASN A 82 -1.87 10.98 -4.32
N LEU A 83 -2.31 9.75 -4.08
CA LEU A 83 -2.10 8.60 -4.97
C LEU A 83 -2.59 8.89 -6.38
#